data_AF-A0A2T5ISL0-F1
#
_entry.id   AF-A0A2T5ISL0-F1
#
_cell.length_a   1.000
_cell.length_b   1.000
_cell.length_c   1.000
_cell.angle_alpha   90.00
_cell.angle_beta   90.00
_cell.angle_gamma   90.00
#
_symmetry.space_group_name_H-M   'P 1'
#
loop_
_entity.id
_entity.type
_entity.pdbx_description
1 polymer ?
#
loop_
_entity_poly.entity_id
_entity_poly.type
_entity_poly.pdbx_seq_one_letter_code
_entity_poly.pdbx_strand_id
1 'polypeptide(L)'
;MPRFINIPPAEGIPGPTGPKAGPPFIYSVNTADQNPGGGYFRLSDADVSGSNFMYFNTTTSDGYDMTDDFNSYEAGGRLYFEQAVGNKRVSFLITSIEFKTTYWKIGVVYISGVNLVPGTYVLAYYDTTETRTYTDLSDPDLPPASSNPGMAVILDNISGNATGQKCVAVSDGNVYTVVGRVTILHDNETHALVFPNTSITWAASEVDGLTKLVASGPHGLTSGMCDGKAELHIAEASIGFALNDLLPITSVINSTEIQTSFPWPGESTAAPIISAVGATGQLKPTKMPPLRKNSRIIIDANYIASGSGVKTVAVKLGDNDIFTPPNITTATTLHIPVEVYNKNATDSQETRVSIASATGYGTGAPGATFNVETNAGAADITFQFSASAVNELIGVRSRFIEVVH
;
A
#
# COMPACT_ATOMS: atom_id res chain seq x y z
N MET A 1 -33.46 12.06 -1.60
CA MET A 1 -32.94 13.39 -1.98
C MET A 1 -31.93 13.81 -0.90
N PRO A 2 -30.63 13.84 -1.17
CA PRO A 2 -29.66 14.35 -0.20
C PRO A 2 -29.60 15.89 -0.28
N ARG A 3 -29.77 16.57 0.86
CA ARG A 3 -29.55 18.02 1.00
C ARG A 3 -28.05 18.26 1.20
N PHE A 4 -27.38 18.80 0.18
CA PHE A 4 -26.02 19.32 0.31
C PHE A 4 -26.03 20.71 0.97
N ILE A 5 -25.18 20.91 1.96
CA ILE A 5 -24.89 22.22 2.57
C ILE A 5 -23.71 22.85 1.80
N ASN A 6 -23.94 24.03 1.25
CA ASN A 6 -22.94 24.88 0.62
C ASN A 6 -22.24 25.73 1.70
N ILE A 7 -20.89 25.80 1.70
CA ILE A 7 -20.11 26.69 2.59
C ILE A 7 -19.21 27.59 1.73
N PRO A 8 -19.51 28.90 1.63
CA PRO A 8 -18.50 29.89 1.27
C PRO A 8 -17.85 30.49 2.54
N PRO A 9 -16.56 30.88 2.50
CA PRO A 9 -15.89 31.45 3.67
C PRO A 9 -16.04 32.98 3.72
N ALA A 10 -16.26 33.54 4.92
CA ALA A 10 -15.46 34.62 5.51
C ALA A 10 -16.12 35.21 6.79
N GLU A 11 -15.24 35.75 7.64
CA GLU A 11 -15.36 36.06 9.06
C GLU A 11 -16.51 37.01 9.46
N GLY A 12 -17.32 36.56 10.41
CA GLY A 12 -18.29 37.35 11.16
C GLY A 12 -18.56 36.68 12.52
N ILE A 13 -18.92 37.47 13.53
CA ILE A 13 -19.33 37.01 14.87
C ILE A 13 -20.24 35.79 14.72
N PRO A 14 -20.03 34.66 15.45
CA PRO A 14 -20.88 33.48 15.33
C PRO A 14 -22.35 33.88 15.50
N GLY A 15 -23.09 33.91 14.39
CA GLY A 15 -24.54 34.01 14.45
C GLY A 15 -25.08 32.81 15.20
N PRO A 16 -26.28 32.91 15.83
CA PRO A 16 -26.92 31.75 16.44
C PRO A 16 -26.94 30.64 15.39
N THR A 17 -26.27 29.53 15.71
CA THR A 17 -26.16 28.35 14.86
C THR A 17 -27.55 28.05 14.33
N GLY A 18 -27.73 28.13 13.00
CA GLY A 18 -29.00 27.77 12.37
C GLY A 18 -29.45 26.38 12.85
N PRO A 19 -30.76 26.07 12.85
CA PRO A 19 -31.26 24.81 13.37
C PRO A 19 -30.49 23.64 12.76
N LYS A 20 -29.77 22.90 13.61
CA LYS A 20 -29.03 21.70 13.20
C LYS A 20 -30.04 20.66 12.72
N ALA A 21 -29.76 20.01 11.59
CA ALA A 21 -30.72 19.14 10.92
C ALA A 21 -30.72 17.72 11.51
N GLY A 22 -31.89 17.21 11.89
CA GLY A 22 -32.14 15.84 12.35
C GLY A 22 -33.18 15.77 13.48
N PRO A 23 -33.68 14.59 13.84
CA PRO A 23 -34.67 14.42 14.91
C PRO A 23 -34.10 14.82 16.28
N PRO A 24 -34.73 15.74 17.02
CA PRO A 24 -34.22 16.20 18.31
C PRO A 24 -34.64 15.28 19.46
N PHE A 25 -33.70 14.93 20.33
CA PHE A 25 -33.95 14.23 21.59
C PHE A 25 -33.27 14.91 22.77
N ILE A 26 -33.85 14.81 23.96
CA ILE A 26 -33.25 15.31 25.19
C ILE A 26 -32.45 14.19 25.87
N TYR A 27 -31.18 14.42 26.13
CA TYR A 27 -30.34 13.47 26.86
C TYR A 27 -30.69 13.44 28.35
N SER A 28 -30.91 12.25 28.89
CA SER A 28 -31.10 11.97 30.31
C SER A 28 -29.91 11.18 30.87
N VAL A 29 -29.48 11.54 32.08
CA VAL A 29 -28.34 10.90 32.80
C VAL A 29 -28.71 9.59 33.51
N ASN A 30 -29.99 9.21 33.51
CA ASN A 30 -30.41 7.93 34.08
C ASN A 30 -29.91 6.78 33.19
N THR A 31 -29.48 5.66 33.78
CA THR A 31 -28.88 4.53 33.05
C THR A 31 -29.74 3.26 33.00
N ALA A 32 -30.95 3.30 33.56
CA ALA A 32 -31.81 2.13 33.67
C ALA A 32 -32.42 1.73 32.31
N ASP A 33 -32.50 0.42 32.08
CA ASP A 33 -33.15 -0.21 30.92
C ASP A 33 -34.68 -0.12 31.04
N GLN A 34 -35.23 1.03 30.64
CA GLN A 34 -36.67 1.31 30.66
C GLN A 34 -37.02 2.39 29.62
N ASN A 35 -38.29 2.81 29.55
CA ASN A 35 -38.71 3.93 28.72
C ASN A 35 -38.16 5.26 29.27
N PRO A 36 -37.40 6.06 28.48
CA PRO A 36 -36.80 7.31 28.97
C PRO A 36 -37.79 8.46 29.17
N GLY A 37 -39.04 8.31 28.70
CA GLY A 37 -40.06 9.36 28.71
C GLY A 37 -40.10 10.12 27.38
N GLY A 38 -41.24 10.74 27.07
CA GLY A 38 -41.49 11.41 25.78
C GLY A 38 -40.38 12.39 25.39
N GLY A 39 -39.77 12.21 24.22
CA GLY A 39 -38.70 13.07 23.71
C GLY A 39 -37.31 12.84 24.29
N TYR A 40 -37.11 11.83 25.14
CA TYR A 40 -35.81 11.57 25.76
C TYR A 40 -35.07 10.39 25.12
N PHE A 41 -33.75 10.44 25.23
CA PHE A 41 -32.88 9.28 25.10
C PHE A 41 -31.91 9.20 26.28
N ARG A 42 -31.35 8.02 26.53
CA ARG A 42 -30.31 7.82 27.54
C ARG A 42 -29.37 6.68 27.16
N LEU A 43 -28.25 6.59 27.86
CA LEU A 43 -27.26 5.54 27.70
C LEU A 43 -27.35 4.53 28.85
N SER A 44 -26.82 3.33 28.65
CA SER A 44 -26.74 2.30 29.70
C SER A 44 -25.65 2.53 30.74
N ASP A 45 -24.77 3.51 30.52
CA ASP A 45 -23.67 3.87 31.41
C ASP A 45 -23.58 5.40 31.56
N ALA A 46 -22.99 5.86 32.66
CA ALA A 46 -22.76 7.29 32.90
C ALA A 46 -21.69 7.86 31.95
N ASP A 47 -20.73 7.03 31.55
CA ASP A 47 -19.69 7.37 30.59
C ASP A 47 -20.04 6.85 29.19
N VAL A 48 -19.91 7.73 28.18
CA VAL A 48 -20.26 7.38 26.79
C VAL A 48 -19.45 6.21 26.26
N SER A 49 -18.20 6.06 26.70
CA SER A 49 -17.32 4.97 26.29
C SER A 49 -17.63 3.62 26.94
N GLY A 50 -18.35 3.60 28.07
CA GLY A 50 -18.78 2.37 28.76
C GLY A 50 -20.17 1.88 28.34
N SER A 51 -20.87 2.66 27.52
CA SER A 51 -22.26 2.40 27.15
C SER A 51 -22.36 1.27 26.11
N ASN A 52 -23.11 0.22 26.46
CA ASN A 52 -23.40 -0.92 25.58
C ASN A 52 -24.79 -0.83 24.94
N PHE A 53 -25.68 -0.02 25.53
CA PHE A 53 -27.03 0.22 24.99
C PHE A 53 -27.39 1.70 25.06
N MET A 54 -28.26 2.11 24.15
CA MET A 54 -29.03 3.33 24.21
C MET A 54 -30.51 3.03 24.26
N TYR A 55 -31.26 3.90 24.92
CA TYR A 55 -32.71 3.78 25.02
C TYR A 55 -33.36 5.06 24.49
N PHE A 56 -34.23 4.94 23.50
CA PHE A 56 -34.95 6.05 22.87
C PHE A 56 -36.44 5.94 23.12
N ASN A 57 -37.09 7.05 23.44
CA ASN A 57 -38.53 7.12 23.28
C ASN A 57 -38.92 6.98 21.79
N THR A 58 -40.13 6.53 21.53
CA THR A 58 -40.67 6.45 20.16
C THR A 58 -40.89 7.83 19.55
N THR A 59 -41.06 8.85 20.37
CA THR A 59 -41.25 10.24 19.93
C THR A 59 -40.06 11.12 20.30
N THR A 60 -39.72 12.03 19.41
CA THR A 60 -38.72 13.10 19.58
C THR A 60 -39.23 14.20 20.52
N SER A 61 -38.36 15.14 20.91
CA SER A 61 -38.75 16.24 21.79
C SER A 61 -39.68 17.28 21.13
N ASP A 62 -39.84 17.23 19.80
CA ASP A 62 -40.83 18.01 19.04
C ASP A 62 -42.09 17.20 18.65
N GLY A 63 -42.19 15.93 19.07
CA GLY A 63 -43.38 15.10 18.90
C GLY A 63 -43.45 14.32 17.59
N TYR A 64 -42.37 14.27 16.80
CA TYR A 64 -42.24 13.39 15.64
C TYR A 64 -42.09 11.92 16.09
N ASP A 65 -42.80 11.01 15.44
CA ASP A 65 -42.72 9.57 15.69
C ASP A 65 -41.61 8.93 14.86
N MET A 66 -40.62 8.37 15.54
CA MET A 66 -39.41 7.75 14.99
C MET A 66 -39.55 6.23 14.78
N THR A 67 -40.75 5.67 14.96
CA THR A 67 -40.95 4.22 14.89
C THR A 67 -40.52 3.63 13.54
N ASP A 68 -40.89 4.25 12.43
CA ASP A 68 -40.49 3.78 11.10
C ASP A 68 -39.00 4.00 10.82
N ASP A 69 -38.46 5.15 11.26
CA ASP A 69 -37.04 5.46 11.14
C ASP A 69 -36.17 4.43 11.87
N PHE A 70 -36.45 4.16 13.15
CA PHE A 70 -35.69 3.16 13.91
C PHE A 70 -35.85 1.73 13.39
N ASN A 71 -37.00 1.39 12.78
CA ASN A 71 -37.17 0.11 12.09
C ASN A 71 -36.29 -0.02 10.85
N SER A 72 -35.92 1.09 10.21
CA SER A 72 -35.04 1.10 9.03
C SER A 72 -33.55 1.01 9.37
N TYR A 73 -33.18 1.27 10.63
CA TYR A 73 -31.79 1.20 11.05
C TYR A 73 -31.30 -0.25 11.06
N GLU A 74 -30.00 -0.44 10.87
CA GLU A 74 -29.38 -1.77 10.82
C GLU A 74 -28.13 -1.87 11.73
N ALA A 75 -27.84 -3.10 12.17
CA ALA A 75 -26.57 -3.39 12.84
C ALA A 75 -25.39 -3.12 11.87
N GLY A 76 -24.36 -2.43 12.37
CA GLY A 76 -23.25 -1.92 11.56
C GLY A 76 -23.42 -0.47 11.11
N GLY A 77 -24.64 0.08 11.15
CA GLY A 77 -24.86 1.52 10.96
C GLY A 77 -24.28 2.37 12.10
N ARG A 78 -24.25 3.69 11.93
CA ARG A 78 -23.70 4.63 12.92
C ARG A 78 -24.72 5.68 13.34
N LEU A 79 -24.73 5.98 14.64
CA LEU A 79 -25.48 7.09 15.21
C LEU A 79 -24.52 8.23 15.52
N TYR A 80 -24.87 9.43 15.10
CA TYR A 80 -24.15 10.66 15.39
C TYR A 80 -25.06 11.62 16.13
N PHE A 81 -24.59 12.13 17.26
CA PHE A 81 -25.31 13.12 18.06
C PHE A 81 -24.54 14.42 18.07
N GLU A 82 -25.25 15.52 17.85
CA GLU A 82 -24.72 16.86 18.04
C GLU A 82 -25.63 17.67 18.95
N GLN A 83 -25.05 18.29 19.98
CA GLN A 83 -25.81 19.14 20.90
C GLN A 83 -26.41 20.33 20.14
N ALA A 84 -27.71 20.54 20.25
CA ALA A 84 -28.43 21.61 19.56
C ALA A 84 -27.87 22.98 19.96
N VAL A 85 -27.64 23.18 21.26
CA VAL A 85 -27.02 24.39 21.83
C VAL A 85 -25.75 23.98 22.55
N GLY A 86 -24.60 24.16 21.88
CA GLY A 86 -23.28 23.79 22.39
C GLY A 86 -22.40 23.13 21.33
N ASN A 87 -21.30 22.51 21.78
CA ASN A 87 -20.26 21.90 20.94
C ASN A 87 -19.99 20.43 21.26
N LYS A 88 -20.88 19.76 22.00
CA LYS A 88 -20.75 18.33 22.32
C LYS A 88 -21.19 17.48 21.14
N ARG A 89 -20.35 16.51 20.78
CA ARG A 89 -20.55 15.58 19.66
C ARG A 89 -20.13 14.18 20.08
N VAL A 90 -20.87 13.17 19.65
CA VAL A 90 -20.53 11.77 19.94
C VAL A 90 -21.05 10.86 18.84
N SER A 91 -20.29 9.80 18.54
CA SER A 91 -20.61 8.81 17.52
C SER A 91 -20.57 7.40 18.09
N PHE A 92 -21.49 6.57 17.64
CA PHE A 92 -21.62 5.18 18.05
C PHE A 92 -21.86 4.27 16.85
N LEU A 93 -21.35 3.05 16.92
CA LEU A 93 -21.69 1.96 16.02
C LEU A 93 -22.89 1.20 16.59
N ILE A 94 -23.88 0.87 15.77
CA ILE A 94 -25.04 0.06 16.15
C ILE A 94 -24.64 -1.42 16.12
N THR A 95 -24.94 -2.17 17.18
CA THR A 95 -24.72 -3.63 17.26
C THR A 95 -26.02 -4.43 17.28
N SER A 96 -27.12 -3.84 17.75
CA SER A 96 -28.43 -4.45 17.71
C SER A 96 -29.52 -3.39 17.81
N ILE A 97 -30.73 -3.72 17.35
CA ILE A 97 -31.89 -2.84 17.43
C ILE A 97 -33.08 -3.68 17.90
N GLU A 98 -33.74 -3.24 18.95
CA GLU A 98 -34.87 -3.96 19.55
C GLU A 98 -35.96 -2.96 19.96
N PHE A 99 -37.17 -3.17 19.45
CA PHE A 99 -38.34 -2.47 19.97
C PHE A 99 -38.82 -3.12 21.27
N LYS A 100 -38.88 -2.33 22.34
CA LYS A 100 -39.58 -2.67 23.58
C LYS A 100 -40.94 -1.97 23.54
N THR A 101 -41.94 -2.52 24.21
CA THR A 101 -43.36 -2.10 24.15
C THR A 101 -43.60 -0.59 24.05
N THR A 102 -42.76 0.25 24.67
CA THR A 102 -42.91 1.71 24.65
C THR A 102 -41.63 2.50 24.31
N TYR A 103 -40.53 1.85 23.93
CA TYR A 103 -39.23 2.49 23.67
C TYR A 103 -38.32 1.60 22.81
N TRP A 104 -37.30 2.18 22.19
CA TRP A 104 -36.29 1.44 21.45
C TRP A 104 -35.05 1.19 22.30
N LYS A 105 -34.54 -0.04 22.28
CA LYS A 105 -33.27 -0.42 22.87
C LYS A 105 -32.29 -0.73 21.73
N ILE A 106 -31.28 0.11 21.58
CA ILE A 106 -30.26 -0.01 20.54
C ILE A 106 -28.95 -0.41 21.18
N GLY A 107 -28.41 -1.58 20.84
CA GLY A 107 -27.05 -1.97 21.19
C GLY A 107 -26.05 -1.07 20.49
N VAL A 108 -25.05 -0.57 21.21
CA VAL A 108 -24.06 0.36 20.68
C VAL A 108 -22.65 0.07 21.15
N VAL A 109 -21.68 0.49 20.34
CA VAL A 109 -20.26 0.59 20.71
C VAL A 109 -19.81 2.02 20.45
N TYR A 110 -19.17 2.63 21.45
CA TYR A 110 -18.61 3.97 21.32
C TYR A 110 -17.50 4.03 20.26
N ILE A 111 -17.55 5.03 19.38
CA ILE A 111 -16.51 5.27 18.37
C ILE A 111 -15.65 6.47 18.77
N SER A 112 -16.27 7.63 19.00
CA SER A 112 -15.57 8.89 19.27
C SER A 112 -16.51 9.95 19.84
N GLY A 113 -15.94 10.97 20.50
CA GLY A 113 -16.69 12.11 21.00
C GLY A 113 -16.34 12.48 22.43
N VAL A 114 -17.29 13.14 23.10
CA VAL A 114 -17.18 13.60 24.49
C VAL A 114 -18.41 13.14 25.27
N ASN A 115 -18.27 13.09 26.61
CA ASN A 115 -19.39 12.77 27.48
C ASN A 115 -20.58 13.72 27.24
N LEU A 116 -21.77 13.12 27.18
CA LEU A 116 -23.03 13.84 27.03
C LEU A 116 -23.40 14.52 28.35
N VAL A 117 -23.96 15.72 28.25
CA VAL A 117 -24.56 16.45 29.37
C VAL A 117 -26.05 16.69 29.08
N PRO A 118 -26.92 16.82 30.11
CA PRO A 118 -28.33 17.10 29.91
C PRO A 118 -28.57 18.25 28.92
N GLY A 119 -29.42 18.02 27.93
CA GLY A 119 -29.69 18.98 26.86
C GLY A 119 -30.26 18.31 25.61
N THR A 120 -30.66 19.12 24.63
CA THR A 120 -31.17 18.63 23.36
C THR A 120 -30.01 18.29 22.42
N TYR A 121 -30.09 17.12 21.80
CA TYR A 121 -29.18 16.63 20.77
C TYR A 121 -29.98 16.30 19.52
N VAL A 122 -29.38 16.56 18.39
CA VAL A 122 -29.90 16.19 17.08
C VAL A 122 -29.24 14.88 16.67
N LEU A 123 -30.06 13.90 16.29
CA LEU A 123 -29.60 12.60 15.81
C LEU A 123 -29.42 12.62 14.29
N ALA A 124 -28.29 12.09 13.83
CA ALA A 124 -28.09 11.67 12.44
C ALA A 124 -27.74 10.18 12.42
N TYR A 125 -28.29 9.46 11.44
CA TYR A 125 -28.01 8.06 11.18
C TYR A 125 -27.28 7.91 9.85
N TYR A 126 -26.26 7.07 9.84
CA TYR A 126 -25.53 6.65 8.65
C TYR A 126 -25.68 5.13 8.54
N ASP A 127 -26.18 4.66 7.41
CA ASP A 127 -26.33 3.22 7.17
C ASP A 127 -24.96 2.53 6.98
N THR A 128 -24.96 1.20 6.81
CA THR A 128 -23.73 0.45 6.58
C THR A 128 -23.08 0.77 5.22
N THR A 129 -23.84 1.34 4.28
CA THR A 129 -23.38 1.65 2.93
C THR A 129 -22.64 2.98 2.84
N GLU A 130 -23.00 3.97 3.67
CA GLU A 130 -22.35 5.29 3.74
C GLU A 130 -20.94 5.27 4.37
N THR A 131 -20.53 4.14 4.95
CA THR A 131 -19.17 3.95 5.50
C THR A 131 -18.35 2.91 4.74
N ARG A 132 -18.81 2.56 3.52
CA ARG A 132 -18.06 1.71 2.62
C ARG A 132 -16.70 2.34 2.33
N THR A 133 -15.66 1.58 2.65
CA THR A 133 -14.38 1.74 2.01
C THR A 133 -14.44 1.01 0.67
N TYR A 134 -13.85 1.61 -0.35
CA TYR A 134 -13.78 1.00 -1.68
C TYR A 134 -12.38 0.48 -1.90
N THR A 135 -12.23 -0.60 -2.65
CA THR A 135 -10.92 -1.21 -2.90
C THR A 135 -10.01 -0.20 -3.59
N ASP A 136 -10.48 0.37 -4.70
CA ASP A 136 -9.79 1.39 -5.48
C ASP A 136 -10.79 2.21 -6.32
N LEU A 137 -10.29 2.98 -7.30
CA LEU A 137 -11.12 3.79 -8.20
C LEU A 137 -11.86 2.96 -9.27
N SER A 138 -11.56 1.68 -9.40
CA SER A 138 -12.23 0.72 -10.30
C SER A 138 -13.22 -0.19 -9.57
N ASP A 139 -13.39 0.00 -8.26
CA ASP A 139 -14.34 -0.77 -7.46
C ASP A 139 -15.76 -0.63 -8.06
N PRO A 140 -16.43 -1.75 -8.41
CA PRO A 140 -17.73 -1.72 -9.08
C PRO A 140 -18.83 -1.11 -8.21
N ASP A 141 -18.63 -1.09 -6.88
CA ASP A 141 -19.58 -0.51 -5.93
C ASP A 141 -19.32 0.98 -5.67
N LEU A 142 -18.24 1.57 -6.22
CA LEU A 142 -17.94 2.99 -6.10
C LEU A 142 -19.04 3.80 -6.81
N PRO A 143 -19.77 4.70 -6.11
CA PRO A 143 -20.83 5.47 -6.73
C PRO A 143 -20.27 6.32 -7.88
N PRO A 144 -21.00 6.50 -8.99
CA PRO A 144 -20.46 7.25 -10.12
C PRO A 144 -20.12 8.69 -9.74
N ALA A 145 -18.93 9.16 -10.15
CA ALA A 145 -18.48 10.53 -9.89
C ALA A 145 -19.46 11.57 -10.49
N SER A 146 -20.01 11.26 -11.67
CA SER A 146 -20.90 12.14 -12.44
C SER A 146 -22.19 12.53 -11.72
N SER A 147 -22.71 11.66 -10.86
CA SER A 147 -23.91 11.94 -10.07
C SER A 147 -23.61 12.54 -8.71
N ASN A 148 -22.34 12.61 -8.30
CA ASN A 148 -21.94 12.90 -6.92
C ASN A 148 -20.80 13.93 -6.83
N PRO A 149 -20.93 15.15 -7.40
CA PRO A 149 -19.89 16.17 -7.30
C PRO A 149 -19.62 16.56 -5.85
N GLY A 150 -18.35 16.60 -5.46
CA GLY A 150 -17.89 16.93 -4.09
C GLY A 150 -17.94 15.77 -3.10
N MET A 151 -18.42 14.59 -3.49
CA MET A 151 -18.44 13.42 -2.61
C MET A 151 -17.02 12.94 -2.31
N ALA A 152 -16.70 12.79 -1.02
CA ALA A 152 -15.46 12.19 -0.55
C ALA A 152 -15.66 10.70 -0.24
N VAL A 153 -14.73 9.87 -0.68
CA VAL A 153 -14.70 8.43 -0.41
C VAL A 153 -13.38 8.04 0.22
N ILE A 154 -13.40 6.96 1.00
CA ILE A 154 -12.18 6.33 1.52
C ILE A 154 -11.89 5.12 0.64
N LEU A 155 -10.69 5.08 0.07
CA LEU A 155 -10.19 3.97 -0.69
C LEU A 155 -9.21 3.19 0.19
N ASP A 156 -9.44 1.89 0.34
CA ASP A 156 -8.60 1.02 1.16
C ASP A 156 -7.23 0.79 0.51
N ASN A 157 -7.18 0.73 -0.81
CA ASN A 157 -5.99 0.27 -1.51
C ASN A 157 -5.93 0.72 -2.97
N ILE A 158 -5.54 1.96 -3.21
CA ILE A 158 -5.30 2.46 -4.58
C ILE A 158 -4.25 1.64 -5.35
N SER A 159 -3.37 0.92 -4.66
CA SER A 159 -2.20 0.28 -5.26
C SER A 159 -2.36 -1.18 -5.61
N GLY A 160 -3.49 -1.82 -5.25
CA GLY A 160 -3.67 -3.26 -5.39
C GLY A 160 -2.84 -4.11 -4.42
N ASN A 161 -2.08 -3.52 -3.48
CA ASN A 161 -1.31 -4.24 -2.45
C ASN A 161 -2.10 -4.35 -1.14
N ALA A 162 -2.30 -5.57 -0.61
CA ALA A 162 -3.07 -5.81 0.62
C ALA A 162 -2.60 -5.03 1.87
N THR A 163 -1.41 -4.43 1.83
CA THR A 163 -0.83 -3.61 2.91
C THR A 163 -0.82 -2.10 2.61
N GLY A 164 -1.45 -1.66 1.53
CA GLY A 164 -1.52 -0.27 1.11
C GLY A 164 -2.15 0.66 2.15
N GLN A 165 -1.73 1.93 2.16
CA GLN A 165 -2.33 2.95 3.01
C GLN A 165 -3.67 3.42 2.44
N LYS A 166 -4.66 3.58 3.31
CA LYS A 166 -5.96 4.18 2.94
C LYS A 166 -5.75 5.61 2.46
N CYS A 167 -6.59 6.06 1.52
CA CYS A 167 -6.56 7.44 1.04
C CYS A 167 -7.97 7.97 0.80
N VAL A 168 -8.07 9.30 0.69
CA VAL A 168 -9.33 9.98 0.39
C VAL A 168 -9.33 10.39 -1.07
N ALA A 169 -10.41 10.10 -1.79
CA ALA A 169 -10.66 10.65 -3.11
C ALA A 169 -11.93 11.49 -3.10
N VAL A 170 -11.97 12.56 -3.89
CA VAL A 170 -13.11 13.47 -4.02
C VAL A 170 -13.54 13.52 -5.48
N SER A 171 -14.85 13.40 -5.71
CA SER A 171 -15.44 13.57 -7.04
C SER A 171 -15.46 15.04 -7.45
N ASP A 172 -15.05 15.33 -8.68
CA ASP A 172 -15.22 16.66 -9.31
C ASP A 172 -16.50 16.77 -10.16
N GLY A 173 -17.33 15.72 -10.17
CA GLY A 173 -18.50 15.61 -11.04
C GLY A 173 -18.22 14.96 -12.40
N ASN A 174 -17.00 14.50 -12.67
CA ASN A 174 -16.65 13.66 -13.83
C ASN A 174 -15.85 12.43 -13.40
N VAL A 175 -14.88 12.61 -12.50
CA VAL A 175 -14.00 11.55 -11.99
C VAL A 175 -13.72 11.74 -10.49
N TYR A 176 -13.33 10.67 -9.81
CA TYR A 176 -12.73 10.78 -8.47
C TYR A 176 -11.24 11.07 -8.60
N THR A 177 -10.79 12.09 -7.89
CA THR A 177 -9.37 12.44 -7.79
C THR A 177 -8.92 12.29 -6.34
N VAL A 178 -7.76 11.68 -6.15
CA VAL A 178 -7.16 11.51 -4.82
C VAL A 178 -6.80 12.88 -4.25
N VAL A 179 -7.11 13.12 -2.98
CA VAL A 179 -6.80 14.40 -2.33
C VAL A 179 -5.42 14.34 -1.69
N GLY A 180 -4.56 15.26 -2.10
CA GLY A 180 -3.22 15.43 -1.53
C GLY A 180 -2.19 14.47 -2.10
N ARG A 181 -0.99 14.50 -1.52
CA ARG A 181 0.12 13.64 -1.95
C ARG A 181 -0.06 12.25 -1.33
N VAL A 182 -0.33 11.26 -2.17
CA VAL A 182 -0.34 9.85 -1.74
C VAL A 182 0.93 9.17 -2.20
N THR A 183 1.56 8.46 -1.26
CA THR A 183 2.77 7.66 -1.50
C THR A 183 2.39 6.20 -1.43
N ILE A 184 2.58 5.50 -2.53
CA ILE A 184 2.25 4.10 -2.68
C ILE A 184 3.56 3.33 -2.77
N LEU A 185 3.77 2.39 -1.84
CA LEU A 185 4.87 1.45 -1.94
C LEU A 185 4.39 0.22 -2.70
N HIS A 186 4.99 -0.04 -3.87
CA HIS A 186 4.63 -1.19 -4.69
C HIS A 186 5.42 -2.42 -4.26
N ASP A 187 6.76 -2.35 -4.30
CA ASP A 187 7.66 -3.46 -3.96
C ASP A 187 8.92 -2.98 -3.23
N ASN A 188 9.51 -3.87 -2.44
CA ASN A 188 10.83 -3.71 -1.83
C ASN A 188 11.64 -4.99 -2.04
N GLU A 189 12.63 -4.93 -2.91
CA GLU A 189 13.53 -6.06 -3.19
C GLU A 189 14.87 -5.84 -2.49
N THR A 190 15.47 -6.90 -1.96
CA THR A 190 16.80 -6.87 -1.37
C THR A 190 17.52 -8.14 -1.74
N HIS A 191 18.52 -8.01 -2.60
CA HIS A 191 19.25 -9.13 -3.20
C HIS A 191 20.74 -8.87 -3.16
N ALA A 192 21.53 -9.93 -3.19
CA ALA A 192 22.99 -9.87 -3.20
C ALA A 192 23.54 -10.97 -4.10
N LEU A 193 23.89 -10.60 -5.32
CA LEU A 193 24.31 -11.56 -6.33
C LEU A 193 25.81 -11.81 -6.27
N VAL A 194 26.21 -13.06 -6.49
CA VAL A 194 27.59 -13.48 -6.73
C VAL A 194 27.66 -14.32 -8.00
N PHE A 195 28.81 -14.29 -8.67
CA PHE A 195 29.03 -14.95 -9.96
C PHE A 195 30.15 -15.99 -9.82
N PRO A 196 29.89 -17.29 -10.03
CA PRO A 196 30.91 -18.33 -10.04
C PRO A 196 31.73 -18.30 -11.34
N ASN A 197 32.79 -19.11 -11.37
CA ASN A 197 33.69 -19.23 -12.50
C ASN A 197 32.96 -19.69 -13.79
N THR A 198 33.53 -19.35 -14.95
CA THR A 198 33.03 -19.79 -16.25
C THR A 198 33.36 -21.26 -16.54
N SER A 199 32.70 -21.85 -17.53
CA SER A 199 33.01 -23.19 -18.06
C SER A 199 32.86 -24.35 -17.05
N ILE A 200 32.03 -24.15 -16.02
CA ILE A 200 31.59 -25.21 -15.09
C ILE A 200 30.15 -25.58 -15.39
N THR A 201 29.80 -26.84 -15.18
CA THR A 201 28.41 -27.31 -15.19
C THR A 201 28.00 -27.63 -13.76
N TRP A 202 26.72 -27.45 -13.45
CA TRP A 202 26.16 -27.72 -12.12
C TRP A 202 25.30 -28.96 -12.13
N ALA A 203 25.48 -29.83 -11.14
CA ALA A 203 24.50 -30.83 -10.75
C ALA A 203 23.76 -30.33 -9.51
N ALA A 204 22.45 -30.55 -9.45
CA ALA A 204 21.65 -30.26 -8.27
C ALA A 204 21.23 -31.58 -7.60
N SER A 205 21.20 -31.60 -6.27
CA SER A 205 20.75 -32.76 -5.49
C SER A 205 20.01 -32.29 -4.24
N GLU A 206 19.15 -33.15 -3.68
CA GLU A 206 18.47 -32.88 -2.42
C GLU A 206 19.40 -33.11 -1.21
N VAL A 207 19.40 -32.17 -0.28
CA VAL A 207 19.88 -32.35 1.10
C VAL A 207 18.88 -31.68 2.02
N ASP A 208 18.22 -32.47 2.89
CA ASP A 208 17.23 -31.98 3.86
C ASP A 208 16.09 -31.14 3.24
N GLY A 209 15.59 -31.56 2.07
CA GLY A 209 14.55 -30.83 1.32
C GLY A 209 15.02 -29.54 0.64
N LEU A 210 16.32 -29.25 0.67
CA LEU A 210 16.93 -28.07 0.06
C LEU A 210 17.87 -28.45 -1.09
N THR A 211 18.12 -27.49 -1.97
CA THR A 211 18.99 -27.69 -3.13
C THR A 211 20.47 -27.56 -2.74
N LYS A 212 21.21 -28.65 -2.91
CA LYS A 212 22.68 -28.66 -2.94
C LYS A 212 23.15 -28.60 -4.39
N LEU A 213 24.17 -27.80 -4.65
CA LEU A 213 24.79 -27.63 -5.96
C LEU A 213 26.21 -28.18 -5.95
N VAL A 214 26.55 -28.98 -6.97
CA VAL A 214 27.89 -29.55 -7.20
C VAL A 214 28.39 -29.11 -8.58
N ALA A 215 29.46 -28.32 -8.60
CA ALA A 215 30.12 -27.89 -9.83
C ALA A 215 31.07 -28.97 -10.37
N SER A 216 31.20 -29.06 -11.70
CA SER A 216 32.16 -29.94 -12.38
C SER A 216 33.63 -29.57 -12.15
N GLY A 217 33.91 -28.42 -11.54
CA GLY A 217 35.24 -27.92 -11.21
C GLY A 217 35.16 -26.75 -10.22
N PRO A 218 36.30 -26.15 -9.83
CA PRO A 218 36.32 -25.08 -8.83
C PRO A 218 35.46 -23.88 -9.22
N HIS A 219 34.42 -23.58 -8.43
CA HIS A 219 33.49 -22.48 -8.72
C HIS A 219 34.03 -21.10 -8.32
N GLY A 220 35.10 -21.03 -7.53
CA GLY A 220 35.81 -19.78 -7.20
C GLY A 220 35.12 -18.88 -6.16
N LEU A 221 34.08 -19.37 -5.48
CA LEU A 221 33.35 -18.63 -4.43
C LEU A 221 33.93 -18.95 -3.06
N THR A 222 33.89 -17.98 -2.14
CA THR A 222 34.42 -18.13 -0.78
C THR A 222 33.37 -17.89 0.29
N SER A 223 33.48 -18.61 1.41
CA SER A 223 32.53 -18.53 2.53
C SER A 223 32.36 -17.13 3.11
N GLY A 224 33.45 -16.37 3.26
CA GLY A 224 33.42 -15.02 3.83
C GLY A 224 32.52 -14.03 3.08
N MET A 225 32.39 -14.21 1.77
CA MET A 225 31.52 -13.38 0.91
C MET A 225 30.11 -13.97 0.78
N CYS A 226 29.98 -15.29 0.69
CA CYS A 226 28.75 -15.92 0.22
C CYS A 226 27.80 -16.37 1.34
N ASP A 227 28.33 -16.91 2.44
CA ASP A 227 27.54 -17.64 3.43
C ASP A 227 26.48 -16.76 4.10
N GLY A 228 25.21 -17.10 3.90
CA GLY A 228 24.05 -16.42 4.47
C GLY A 228 23.84 -14.99 3.95
N LYS A 229 24.54 -14.61 2.88
CA LYS A 229 24.56 -13.24 2.37
C LYS A 229 24.28 -13.14 0.89
N ALA A 230 24.69 -14.13 0.10
CA ALA A 230 24.68 -14.04 -1.36
C ALA A 230 23.74 -15.05 -2.02
N GLU A 231 23.40 -14.78 -3.27
CA GLU A 231 22.47 -15.54 -4.09
C GLU A 231 23.12 -15.84 -5.46
N LEU A 232 22.84 -17.02 -5.99
CA LEU A 232 23.17 -17.40 -7.37
C LEU A 232 21.95 -17.14 -8.26
N HIS A 233 22.18 -16.59 -9.46
CA HIS A 233 21.11 -16.29 -10.42
C HIS A 233 20.98 -17.38 -11.48
N ILE A 234 19.76 -17.86 -11.72
CA ILE A 234 19.42 -18.78 -12.82
C ILE A 234 19.32 -18.01 -14.13
N ALA A 235 20.30 -18.23 -15.01
CA ALA A 235 20.44 -17.56 -16.30
C ALA A 235 19.47 -18.08 -17.37
N GLU A 236 19.08 -19.35 -17.29
CA GLU A 236 18.17 -20.00 -18.22
C GLU A 236 17.27 -20.97 -17.46
N ALA A 237 15.99 -21.03 -17.84
CA ALA A 237 15.04 -21.93 -17.22
C ALA A 237 15.39 -23.39 -17.49
N SER A 238 15.28 -24.24 -16.48
CA SER A 238 15.44 -25.68 -16.58
C SER A 238 14.42 -26.40 -15.71
N ILE A 239 14.33 -27.74 -15.79
CA ILE A 239 13.34 -28.50 -15.00
C ILE A 239 13.61 -28.29 -13.52
N GLY A 240 12.69 -27.59 -12.84
CA GLY A 240 12.77 -27.25 -11.43
C GLY A 240 13.36 -25.88 -11.10
N PHE A 241 13.88 -25.15 -12.07
CA PHE A 241 14.50 -23.83 -11.88
C PHE A 241 13.96 -22.84 -12.93
N ALA A 242 13.25 -21.81 -12.50
CA ALA A 242 12.72 -20.80 -13.41
C ALA A 242 13.78 -19.74 -13.75
N LEU A 243 13.62 -19.12 -14.92
CA LEU A 243 14.45 -18.00 -15.33
C LEU A 243 14.36 -16.85 -14.30
N ASN A 244 15.51 -16.28 -13.93
CA ASN A 244 15.66 -15.25 -12.91
C ASN A 244 15.37 -15.72 -11.47
N ASP A 245 15.23 -17.02 -11.22
CA ASP A 245 15.23 -17.52 -9.85
C ASP A 245 16.58 -17.22 -9.18
N LEU A 246 16.50 -16.95 -7.89
CA LEU A 246 17.64 -16.68 -7.03
C LEU A 246 17.78 -17.83 -6.04
N LEU A 247 18.99 -18.36 -5.92
CA LEU A 247 19.32 -19.46 -5.04
C LEU A 247 20.18 -18.91 -3.89
N PRO A 248 19.59 -18.60 -2.72
CA PRO A 248 20.35 -18.04 -1.61
C PRO A 248 21.32 -19.07 -1.05
N ILE A 249 22.59 -18.70 -0.98
CA ILE A 249 23.67 -19.54 -0.49
C ILE A 249 23.62 -19.54 1.03
N THR A 250 23.42 -20.72 1.61
CA THR A 250 23.54 -20.91 3.06
C THR A 250 24.97 -21.20 3.46
N SER A 251 25.68 -22.01 2.68
CA SER A 251 27.11 -22.28 2.90
C SER A 251 27.86 -22.69 1.63
N VAL A 252 29.12 -22.24 1.53
CA VAL A 252 30.11 -22.81 0.62
C VAL A 252 30.81 -23.97 1.32
N ILE A 253 30.45 -25.20 0.95
CA ILE A 253 30.93 -26.43 1.62
C ILE A 253 32.40 -26.65 1.29
N ASN A 254 32.77 -26.55 0.02
CA ASN A 254 34.14 -26.66 -0.47
C ASN A 254 34.26 -25.96 -1.84
N SER A 255 35.35 -26.14 -2.58
CA SER A 255 35.58 -25.48 -3.86
C SER A 255 34.64 -25.89 -5.00
N THR A 256 33.90 -27.00 -4.84
CA THR A 256 33.01 -27.57 -5.84
C THR A 256 31.57 -27.72 -5.35
N GLU A 257 31.28 -27.46 -4.07
CA GLU A 257 29.98 -27.74 -3.47
C GLU A 257 29.44 -26.54 -2.69
N ILE A 258 28.16 -26.25 -2.91
CA ILE A 258 27.43 -25.15 -2.28
C ILE A 258 26.09 -25.67 -1.78
N GLN A 259 25.73 -25.31 -0.55
CA GLN A 259 24.37 -25.50 -0.02
C GLN A 259 23.58 -24.22 -0.22
N THR A 260 22.31 -24.36 -0.61
CA THR A 260 21.37 -23.25 -0.74
C THR A 260 20.18 -23.44 0.19
N SER A 261 19.40 -22.38 0.41
CA SER A 261 18.07 -22.45 1.03
C SER A 261 16.94 -22.56 0.01
N PHE A 262 17.26 -22.74 -1.28
CA PHE A 262 16.26 -22.93 -2.32
C PHE A 262 15.59 -24.30 -2.16
N PRO A 263 14.25 -24.38 -2.06
CA PRO A 263 13.55 -25.65 -1.91
C PRO A 263 13.90 -26.64 -3.03
N TRP A 264 14.04 -27.92 -2.69
CA TRP A 264 14.31 -28.94 -3.71
C TRP A 264 13.12 -29.06 -4.68
N PRO A 265 13.31 -28.92 -6.01
CA PRO A 265 12.19 -28.94 -6.95
C PRO A 265 11.66 -30.34 -7.28
N GLY A 266 12.34 -31.41 -6.82
CA GLY A 266 11.96 -32.80 -7.05
C GLY A 266 13.02 -33.64 -7.78
N GLU A 267 12.77 -34.96 -7.89
CA GLU A 267 13.76 -35.96 -8.33
C GLU A 267 14.11 -35.93 -9.84
N SER A 268 13.36 -35.20 -10.66
CA SER A 268 13.56 -35.11 -12.13
C SER A 268 14.19 -33.78 -12.57
N THR A 269 14.93 -33.13 -11.68
CA THR A 269 15.55 -31.83 -11.94
C THR A 269 16.65 -31.90 -12.98
N ALA A 270 16.71 -30.87 -13.82
CA ALA A 270 17.82 -30.66 -14.74
C ALA A 270 18.93 -29.88 -14.04
N ALA A 271 20.14 -29.94 -14.62
CA ALA A 271 21.24 -29.07 -14.24
C ALA A 271 20.81 -27.59 -14.28
N PRO A 272 20.94 -26.81 -13.19
CA PRO A 272 20.67 -25.38 -13.24
C PRO A 272 21.73 -24.68 -14.07
N ILE A 273 21.29 -23.73 -14.91
CA ILE A 273 22.19 -22.89 -15.70
C ILE A 273 22.37 -21.58 -14.93
N ILE A 274 23.51 -21.44 -14.26
CA ILE A 274 23.79 -20.32 -13.36
C ILE A 274 24.63 -19.26 -14.08
N SER A 275 24.27 -17.98 -13.91
CA SER A 275 25.05 -16.87 -14.45
C SER A 275 26.46 -16.86 -13.88
N ALA A 276 27.47 -17.03 -14.75
CA ALA A 276 28.87 -17.00 -14.38
C ALA A 276 29.48 -15.60 -14.54
N VAL A 277 30.74 -15.45 -14.12
CA VAL A 277 31.53 -14.24 -14.36
C VAL A 277 31.51 -13.86 -15.85
N GLY A 278 31.32 -12.56 -16.12
CA GLY A 278 31.18 -12.00 -17.46
C GLY A 278 29.78 -12.10 -18.06
N ALA A 279 28.88 -12.91 -17.48
CA ALA A 279 27.47 -12.92 -17.86
C ALA A 279 26.69 -11.79 -17.16
N THR A 280 25.54 -11.44 -17.73
CA THR A 280 24.58 -10.51 -17.11
C THR A 280 23.54 -11.32 -16.35
N GLY A 281 23.51 -11.16 -15.02
CA GLY A 281 22.40 -11.60 -14.19
C GLY A 281 21.30 -10.55 -14.17
N GLN A 282 20.03 -10.99 -14.16
CA GLN A 282 18.89 -10.10 -14.17
C GLN A 282 17.94 -10.50 -13.03
N LEU A 283 17.55 -9.53 -12.20
CA LEU A 283 16.48 -9.79 -11.24
C LEU A 283 15.15 -9.94 -11.97
N LYS A 284 14.24 -10.70 -11.35
CA LYS A 284 12.91 -10.92 -11.89
C LYS A 284 12.27 -9.56 -12.25
N PRO A 285 11.75 -9.39 -13.47
CA PRO A 285 11.14 -8.14 -13.87
C PRO A 285 10.01 -7.71 -12.94
N THR A 286 10.07 -6.46 -12.48
CA THR A 286 8.98 -5.83 -11.73
C THR A 286 8.12 -5.05 -12.71
N LYS A 287 6.82 -5.34 -12.76
CA LYS A 287 5.91 -4.61 -13.64
C LYS A 287 5.68 -3.19 -13.10
N MET A 288 5.91 -2.19 -13.95
CA MET A 288 5.54 -0.82 -13.62
C MET A 288 4.01 -0.69 -13.59
N PRO A 289 3.40 -0.13 -12.53
CA PRO A 289 1.97 0.14 -12.52
C PRO A 289 1.63 1.21 -13.57
N PRO A 290 0.40 1.20 -14.13
CA PRO A 290 -0.08 2.26 -15.01
C PRO A 290 0.07 3.64 -14.34
N LEU A 291 0.75 4.56 -15.00
CA LEU A 291 0.97 5.90 -14.45
C LEU A 291 -0.21 6.80 -14.77
N ARG A 292 -0.84 7.34 -13.73
CA ARG A 292 -1.88 8.37 -13.84
C ARG A 292 -1.30 9.70 -14.36
N LYS A 293 -2.18 10.55 -14.86
CA LYS A 293 -1.82 11.93 -15.23
C LYS A 293 -1.19 12.63 -14.03
N ASN A 294 -0.02 13.24 -14.23
CA ASN A 294 0.74 13.96 -13.21
C ASN A 294 1.21 13.10 -12.02
N SER A 295 1.24 11.77 -12.16
CA SER A 295 1.90 10.90 -11.19
C SER A 295 3.34 10.60 -11.60
N ARG A 296 4.14 10.15 -10.63
CA ARG A 296 5.51 9.68 -10.84
C ARG A 296 5.77 8.39 -10.10
N ILE A 297 6.70 7.60 -10.62
CA ILE A 297 7.33 6.50 -9.89
C ILE A 297 8.75 6.90 -9.55
N ILE A 298 9.15 6.62 -8.32
CA ILE A 298 10.50 6.77 -7.83
C ILE A 298 11.02 5.35 -7.55
N ILE A 299 12.07 4.97 -8.25
CA ILE A 299 12.86 3.77 -8.01
C ILE A 299 14.02 4.21 -7.13
N ASP A 300 13.95 3.85 -5.85
CA ASP A 300 14.98 4.17 -4.88
C ASP A 300 15.89 2.95 -4.68
N ALA A 301 17.00 2.90 -5.43
CA ALA A 301 17.92 1.77 -5.42
C ALA A 301 19.24 2.11 -4.71
N ASN A 302 19.63 1.25 -3.77
CA ASN A 302 20.92 1.28 -3.11
C ASN A 302 21.72 0.05 -3.53
N TYR A 303 22.87 0.28 -4.15
CA TYR A 303 23.75 -0.79 -4.59
C TYR A 303 24.94 -0.92 -3.67
N ILE A 304 25.29 -2.14 -3.32
CA ILE A 304 26.46 -2.44 -2.49
C ILE A 304 27.36 -3.32 -3.32
N ALA A 305 28.53 -2.81 -3.68
CA ALA A 305 29.53 -3.55 -4.41
C ALA A 305 30.66 -3.94 -3.46
N SER A 306 31.16 -5.18 -3.55
CA SER A 306 32.33 -5.67 -2.82
C SER A 306 33.22 -6.50 -3.74
N GLY A 307 34.52 -6.54 -3.43
CA GLY A 307 35.57 -7.13 -4.29
C GLY A 307 36.29 -6.08 -5.16
N SER A 308 37.33 -6.53 -5.86
CA SER A 308 38.29 -5.68 -6.60
C SER A 308 38.15 -5.73 -8.12
N GLY A 309 37.34 -6.66 -8.64
CA GLY A 309 37.02 -6.77 -10.06
C GLY A 309 36.10 -5.65 -10.57
N VAL A 310 35.90 -5.58 -11.89
CA VAL A 310 34.94 -4.65 -12.49
C VAL A 310 33.54 -5.21 -12.31
N LYS A 311 32.62 -4.36 -11.85
CA LYS A 311 31.20 -4.69 -11.69
C LYS A 311 30.37 -3.67 -12.46
N THR A 312 29.30 -4.11 -13.08
CA THR A 312 28.32 -3.23 -13.73
C THR A 312 26.95 -3.46 -13.13
N VAL A 313 26.18 -2.39 -13.08
CA VAL A 313 24.76 -2.40 -12.73
C VAL A 313 24.05 -1.71 -13.89
N ALA A 314 22.87 -2.15 -14.28
CA ALA A 314 22.01 -1.36 -15.14
C ALA A 314 20.59 -1.43 -14.62
N VAL A 315 19.85 -0.33 -14.77
CA VAL A 315 18.41 -0.31 -14.60
C VAL A 315 17.81 -0.08 -15.97
N LYS A 316 16.83 -0.90 -16.33
CA LYS A 316 16.10 -0.78 -17.58
C LYS A 316 14.63 -0.59 -17.34
N LEU A 317 13.99 0.11 -18.28
CA LEU A 317 12.54 0.23 -18.39
C LEU A 317 12.13 -0.31 -19.77
N GLY A 318 11.51 -1.49 -19.79
CA GLY A 318 11.45 -2.33 -20.99
C GLY A 318 12.87 -2.65 -21.48
N ASP A 319 13.11 -2.42 -22.76
CA ASP A 319 14.43 -2.64 -23.38
C ASP A 319 15.37 -1.42 -23.28
N ASN A 320 14.91 -0.31 -22.70
CA ASN A 320 15.69 0.93 -22.65
C ASN A 320 16.51 1.02 -21.37
N ASP A 321 17.81 1.31 -21.50
CA ASP A 321 18.68 1.68 -20.37
C ASP A 321 18.25 3.03 -19.81
N ILE A 322 17.66 3.03 -18.60
CA ILE A 322 17.38 4.27 -17.86
C ILE A 322 18.58 4.68 -17.00
N PHE A 323 19.44 3.72 -16.66
CA PHE A 323 20.67 3.96 -15.93
C PHE A 323 21.74 2.92 -16.26
N THR A 324 22.93 3.40 -16.63
CA THR A 324 24.15 2.60 -16.77
C THR A 324 25.29 3.39 -16.13
N PRO A 325 25.74 3.08 -14.90
CA PRO A 325 26.89 3.72 -14.29
C PRO A 325 28.17 3.33 -15.03
N PRO A 326 29.23 4.15 -14.86
CA PRO A 326 30.59 3.69 -15.16
C PRO A 326 30.97 2.50 -14.26
N ASN A 327 31.82 1.62 -14.80
CA ASN A 327 32.40 0.45 -14.13
C ASN A 327 32.73 0.67 -12.64
N ILE A 328 32.17 -0.15 -11.76
CA ILE A 328 32.41 -0.13 -10.32
C ILE A 328 33.62 -1.01 -10.02
N THR A 329 34.76 -0.40 -9.67
CA THR A 329 36.03 -1.10 -9.44
C THR A 329 36.42 -1.21 -7.97
N THR A 330 35.77 -0.45 -7.09
CA THR A 330 36.02 -0.45 -5.64
C THR A 330 34.76 -0.74 -4.86
N ALA A 331 34.90 -1.34 -3.68
CA ALA A 331 33.79 -1.53 -2.77
C ALA A 331 33.14 -0.18 -2.41
N THR A 332 31.85 -0.05 -2.66
CA THR A 332 31.15 1.23 -2.48
C THR A 332 29.64 0.99 -2.34
N THR A 333 28.98 1.98 -1.73
CA THR A 333 27.52 2.07 -1.72
C THR A 333 27.11 3.17 -2.70
N LEU A 334 26.31 2.84 -3.70
CA LEU A 334 25.74 3.79 -4.65
C LEU A 334 24.25 3.96 -4.37
N HIS A 335 23.82 5.19 -4.17
CA HIS A 335 22.40 5.52 -4.05
C HIS A 335 21.92 6.20 -5.35
N ILE A 336 20.97 5.55 -6.03
CA ILE A 336 20.52 5.95 -7.36
C ILE A 336 18.99 6.04 -7.33
N PRO A 337 18.43 7.21 -6.98
CA PRO A 337 17.03 7.51 -7.23
C PRO A 337 16.78 7.77 -8.73
N VAL A 338 15.91 6.96 -9.32
CA VAL A 338 15.36 7.18 -10.67
C VAL A 338 13.91 7.59 -10.55
N GLU A 339 13.52 8.67 -11.21
CA GLU A 339 12.15 9.16 -11.27
C GLU A 339 11.62 9.04 -12.71
N VAL A 340 10.47 8.38 -12.87
CA VAL A 340 9.72 8.32 -14.12
C VAL A 340 8.44 9.12 -13.92
N TYR A 341 8.26 10.21 -14.66
CA TYR A 341 7.15 11.15 -14.47
C TYR A 341 6.22 11.17 -15.69
N ASN A 342 4.92 10.93 -15.45
CA ASN A 342 3.88 11.12 -16.45
C ASN A 342 3.37 12.57 -16.41
N LYS A 343 3.94 13.42 -17.27
CA LYS A 343 3.51 14.80 -17.42
C LYS A 343 2.32 14.88 -18.39
N ASN A 344 1.13 15.12 -17.86
CA ASN A 344 -0.06 15.46 -18.64
C ASN A 344 -0.68 14.39 -19.58
N ALA A 345 -0.42 13.08 -19.39
CA ALA A 345 -1.14 11.97 -20.03
C ALA A 345 -0.98 11.89 -21.57
N THR A 346 0.26 11.76 -22.02
CA THR A 346 0.60 11.24 -23.35
C THR A 346 1.60 10.09 -23.18
N ASP A 347 1.75 9.23 -24.20
CA ASP A 347 2.62 8.03 -24.21
C ASP A 347 4.14 8.34 -24.13
N SER A 348 4.51 9.46 -23.50
CA SER A 348 5.86 9.99 -23.38
C SER A 348 6.09 10.45 -21.94
N GLN A 349 7.03 9.80 -21.25
CA GLN A 349 7.42 10.12 -19.88
C GLN A 349 8.73 10.91 -19.86
N GLU A 350 8.79 11.87 -18.94
CA GLU A 350 10.05 12.50 -18.56
C GLU A 350 10.75 11.59 -17.53
N THR A 351 12.00 11.22 -17.80
CA THR A 351 12.83 10.47 -16.84
C THR A 351 13.86 11.39 -16.23
N ARG A 352 13.99 11.33 -14.90
CA ARG A 352 14.97 12.11 -14.14
C ARG A 352 15.77 11.14 -13.30
N VAL A 353 17.08 11.11 -13.54
CA VAL A 353 18.00 10.30 -12.75
C VAL A 353 18.89 11.25 -11.96
N SER A 354 18.96 11.05 -10.65
CA SER A 354 19.95 11.69 -9.81
C SER A 354 20.84 10.61 -9.20
N ILE A 355 22.15 10.80 -9.23
CA ILE A 355 23.09 9.87 -8.60
C ILE A 355 23.68 10.60 -7.40
N ALA A 356 23.49 10.03 -6.21
CA ALA A 356 24.15 10.49 -5.00
C ALA A 356 25.12 9.39 -4.57
N SER A 357 26.41 9.52 -4.90
CA SER A 357 27.44 8.68 -4.29
C SER A 357 28.22 9.48 -3.26
N ALA A 358 28.64 8.84 -2.17
CA ALA A 358 29.54 9.44 -1.18
C ALA A 358 30.94 9.79 -1.76
N THR A 359 31.22 9.38 -2.99
CA THR A 359 32.54 9.47 -3.66
C THR A 359 32.52 10.24 -4.99
N GLY A 360 31.40 10.90 -5.36
CA GLY A 360 31.36 11.84 -6.51
C GLY A 360 31.25 11.21 -7.90
N TYR A 361 30.58 10.06 -8.07
CA TYR A 361 30.37 9.45 -9.39
C TYR A 361 29.09 9.96 -10.07
N GLY A 362 29.26 10.72 -11.15
CA GLY A 362 28.35 10.83 -12.30
C GLY A 362 27.23 11.87 -12.21
N THR A 363 27.27 12.86 -13.13
CA THR A 363 26.06 13.57 -13.57
C THR A 363 25.23 12.60 -14.40
N GLY A 364 23.97 12.32 -14.01
CA GLY A 364 23.05 11.58 -14.86
C GLY A 364 22.99 12.20 -16.26
N ALA A 365 22.89 11.37 -17.30
CA ALA A 365 22.67 11.87 -18.65
C ALA A 365 21.43 12.79 -18.66
N PRO A 366 21.46 13.96 -19.32
CA PRO A 366 20.33 14.88 -19.31
C PRO A 366 19.07 14.21 -19.89
N GLY A 367 18.03 14.09 -19.08
CA GLY A 367 16.62 14.00 -19.49
C GLY A 367 16.30 13.09 -20.67
N ALA A 368 16.73 11.82 -20.64
CA ALA A 368 16.25 10.85 -21.62
C ALA A 368 14.71 10.78 -21.54
N THR A 369 14.06 11.21 -22.62
CA THR A 369 12.61 11.07 -22.81
C THR A 369 12.40 9.71 -23.44
N PHE A 370 11.74 8.80 -22.74
CA PHE A 370 11.37 7.50 -23.29
C PHE A 370 9.89 7.55 -23.66
N ASN A 371 9.55 6.98 -24.81
CA ASN A 371 8.16 6.71 -25.17
C ASN A 371 7.79 5.40 -24.51
N VAL A 372 7.39 5.44 -23.24
CA VAL A 372 6.82 4.28 -22.57
C VAL A 372 5.31 4.47 -22.54
N GLU A 373 4.54 3.44 -22.85
CA GLU A 373 3.09 3.55 -22.84
C GLU A 373 2.59 3.58 -21.38
N THR A 374 1.88 4.66 -20.99
CA THR A 374 1.37 4.81 -19.60
C THR A 374 0.05 4.09 -19.38
N ASN A 375 -0.66 3.79 -20.46
CA ASN A 375 -2.07 3.38 -20.44
C ASN A 375 -2.24 1.85 -20.47
N ALA A 376 -1.29 1.13 -21.04
CA ALA A 376 -1.19 -0.32 -20.96
C ALA A 376 -0.07 -0.66 -19.96
N GLY A 377 -0.42 -1.01 -18.72
CA GLY A 377 0.59 -1.44 -17.74
C GLY A 377 1.44 -2.56 -18.35
N ALA A 378 2.71 -2.29 -18.65
CA ALA A 378 3.48 -3.25 -19.46
C ALA A 378 4.99 -3.14 -19.36
N ALA A 379 5.57 -1.96 -19.10
CA ALA A 379 7.02 -1.84 -19.08
C ALA A 379 7.61 -2.51 -17.83
N ASP A 380 8.47 -3.47 -18.08
CA ASP A 380 9.24 -4.14 -17.04
C ASP A 380 10.35 -3.23 -16.56
N ILE A 381 10.41 -3.02 -15.25
CA ILE A 381 11.62 -2.49 -14.62
C ILE A 381 12.50 -3.68 -14.31
N THR A 382 13.73 -3.66 -14.83
CA THR A 382 14.69 -4.73 -14.58
C THR A 382 15.99 -4.17 -14.02
N PHE A 383 16.57 -4.91 -13.09
CA PHE A 383 17.88 -4.66 -12.56
C PHE A 383 18.84 -5.71 -13.12
N GLN A 384 19.86 -5.26 -13.83
CA GLN A 384 20.87 -6.10 -14.45
C GLN A 384 22.23 -5.89 -13.78
N PHE A 385 22.98 -6.97 -13.65
CA PHE A 385 24.23 -7.03 -12.90
C PHE A 385 25.26 -7.84 -13.67
N SER A 386 26.52 -7.43 -13.67
CA SER A 386 27.61 -8.28 -14.13
C SER A 386 28.86 -8.06 -13.29
N ALA A 387 29.70 -9.09 -13.19
CA ALA A 387 31.00 -9.01 -12.57
C ALA A 387 32.06 -9.62 -13.51
N SER A 388 33.25 -9.02 -13.54
CA SER A 388 34.37 -9.48 -14.37
C SER A 388 35.29 -10.47 -13.65
N ALA A 389 35.04 -10.76 -12.37
CA ALA A 389 35.83 -11.67 -11.55
C ALA A 389 34.92 -12.48 -10.61
N VAL A 390 35.40 -13.65 -10.18
CA VAL A 390 34.72 -14.47 -9.17
C VAL A 390 34.82 -13.81 -7.80
N ASN A 391 33.91 -14.18 -6.89
CA ASN A 391 33.93 -13.65 -5.53
C ASN A 391 33.85 -12.12 -5.53
N GLU A 392 32.95 -11.60 -6.37
CA GLU A 392 32.49 -10.23 -6.42
C GLU A 392 31.02 -10.24 -6.02
N LEU A 393 30.64 -9.38 -5.07
CA LEU A 393 29.27 -9.28 -4.58
C LEU A 393 28.65 -7.97 -5.08
N ILE A 394 27.45 -8.08 -5.64
CA ILE A 394 26.66 -6.92 -6.03
C ILE A 394 25.27 -7.05 -5.40
N GLY A 395 25.05 -6.24 -4.37
CA GLY A 395 23.75 -6.11 -3.72
C GLY A 395 22.93 -4.99 -4.30
N VAL A 396 21.61 -5.16 -4.32
CA VAL A 396 20.64 -4.10 -4.55
C VAL A 396 19.59 -4.14 -3.47
N ARG A 397 19.23 -2.96 -2.97
CA ARG A 397 18.01 -2.73 -2.21
C ARG A 397 17.20 -1.69 -2.94
N SER A 398 16.09 -2.10 -3.55
CA SER A 398 15.24 -1.22 -4.33
C SER A 398 13.88 -1.05 -3.66
N ARG A 399 13.32 0.16 -3.76
CA ARG A 399 11.93 0.45 -3.40
C ARG A 399 11.24 1.14 -4.55
N PHE A 400 10.04 0.69 -4.87
CA PHE A 400 9.19 1.29 -5.88
C PHE A 400 8.12 2.15 -5.21
N ILE A 401 8.16 3.45 -5.47
CA ILE A 401 7.31 4.43 -4.82
C ILE A 401 6.53 5.19 -5.89
N GLU A 402 5.22 5.00 -5.97
CA GLU A 402 4.37 5.88 -6.76
C GLU A 402 3.93 7.08 -5.92
N VAL A 403 4.04 8.27 -6.50
CA VAL A 403 3.54 9.51 -5.93
C VAL A 403 2.46 10.04 -6.86
N VAL A 404 1.23 10.06 -6.36
CA VAL A 404 0.09 10.69 -7.03
C VAL A 404 -0.06 12.10 -6.48
N HIS A 405 -0.16 13.07 -7.39
CA HIS A 405 -0.26 14.50 -7.10
C HIS A 405 -1.64 15.05 -7.37
#